data_AF-A0A9D7RXJ7-F1
#
_entry.id   AF-A0A9D7RXJ7-F1
#
_cell.length_a   1.000
_cell.length_b   1.000
_cell.length_c   1.000
_cell.angle_alpha   90.00
_cell.angle_beta   90.00
_cell.angle_gamma   90.00
#
_symmetry.space_group_name_H-M   'P 1'
#
loop_
_entity.id
_entity.type
_entity.pdbx_description
1 polymer ?
#
loop_
_entity_poly.entity_id
_entity_poly.type
_entity_poly.pdbx_seq_one_letter_code
_entity_poly.pdbx_strand_id
1 'polypeptide(L)'
;MGPTSPRSEPARAAEPVVDGATENSAPKPLPSLKPHRASASQRAADLERLTSETDLNGFADELRARADAGDADAAWMLADLLEGCATMAEIATMGAALTQQFDSMRVMGYSDQEIALLQTSLHRWTGRCSTFPARSREAWRAQISSSRTRAAVLGHPGAMLMQPLPRGPADSPAVVQATQRARDAGVTLLQQGDALDLLGYAPQLARLSGYGTDSYLMAACSLLDGCLRDPRAYALTMDQDQFLIGLSNSFLELSELSPRRRLIVEAQSAEILRLWRARQYEQLLGGSGG
;
A
#
# COMPACT_ATOMS: atom_id res chain seq x y z
N MET A 1 77.35 -39.11 -19.53
CA MET A 1 76.41 -39.98 -18.78
C MET A 1 75.13 -39.20 -18.62
N GLY A 2 74.11 -39.51 -19.41
CA GLY A 2 72.87 -38.73 -19.49
C GLY A 2 71.82 -39.19 -18.49
N PRO A 3 70.87 -38.32 -18.12
CA PRO A 3 69.57 -38.73 -17.63
C PRO A 3 68.48 -38.46 -18.66
N THR A 4 67.77 -39.55 -18.91
CA THR A 4 66.53 -39.80 -19.64
C THR A 4 65.43 -38.74 -19.52
N SER A 5 64.87 -38.36 -20.67
CA SER A 5 63.57 -37.68 -20.81
C SER A 5 62.40 -38.55 -20.31
N PRO A 6 61.37 -37.97 -19.69
CA PRO A 6 60.06 -38.58 -19.58
C PRO A 6 59.13 -38.19 -20.73
N ARG A 7 58.38 -39.22 -21.10
CA ARG A 7 57.42 -39.46 -22.18
C ARG A 7 56.20 -38.54 -22.12
N SER A 8 55.79 -38.02 -23.27
CA SER A 8 54.55 -37.28 -23.48
C SER A 8 53.34 -38.23 -23.50
N GLU A 9 52.27 -37.86 -22.80
CA GLU A 9 50.96 -38.54 -22.77
C GLU A 9 49.94 -37.71 -23.58
N PRO A 10 49.13 -38.31 -24.47
CA PRO A 10 48.26 -37.56 -25.37
C PRO A 10 46.92 -37.15 -24.74
N ALA A 11 46.42 -36.04 -25.28
CA ALA A 11 45.22 -35.30 -24.92
C ALA A 11 43.94 -36.14 -24.80
N ARG A 12 43.17 -35.87 -23.73
CA ARG A 12 41.76 -36.26 -23.61
C ARG A 12 40.91 -35.03 -23.94
N ALA A 13 40.20 -35.09 -25.06
CA ALA A 13 39.22 -34.09 -25.45
C ALA A 13 38.10 -34.01 -24.40
N ALA A 14 37.86 -32.82 -23.87
CA ALA A 14 36.69 -32.53 -23.05
C ALA A 14 35.51 -32.24 -23.97
N GLU A 15 34.46 -33.06 -23.88
CA GLU A 15 33.16 -32.79 -24.48
C GLU A 15 32.50 -31.57 -23.78
N PRO A 16 31.82 -30.68 -24.52
CA PRO A 16 31.07 -29.59 -23.92
C PRO A 16 29.77 -30.12 -23.30
N VAL A 17 29.65 -30.00 -21.98
CA VAL A 17 28.38 -30.16 -21.27
C VAL A 17 27.51 -28.95 -21.61
N VAL A 18 26.54 -29.18 -22.48
CA VAL A 18 25.46 -28.23 -22.79
C VAL A 18 24.34 -28.49 -21.78
N ASP A 19 24.36 -27.77 -20.66
CA ASP A 19 23.23 -27.74 -19.74
C ASP A 19 22.12 -26.85 -20.31
N GLY A 20 21.17 -27.50 -20.98
CA GLY A 20 19.91 -26.90 -21.39
C GLY A 20 19.00 -26.65 -20.21
N ALA A 21 19.06 -25.46 -19.62
CA ALA A 21 18.05 -24.97 -18.70
C ALA A 21 16.83 -24.44 -19.48
N THR A 22 15.97 -25.36 -19.93
CA THR A 22 14.58 -25.05 -20.27
C THR A 22 13.68 -25.48 -19.12
N GLU A 23 13.47 -24.61 -18.14
CA GLU A 23 12.33 -24.71 -17.21
C GLU A 23 11.41 -23.51 -17.42
N ASN A 24 10.71 -23.51 -18.57
CA ASN A 24 9.39 -22.91 -18.68
C ASN A 24 8.39 -23.84 -17.96
N SER A 25 8.56 -24.01 -16.66
CA SER A 25 7.54 -24.65 -15.81
C SER A 25 6.51 -23.59 -15.50
N ALA A 26 5.41 -23.59 -16.25
CA ALA A 26 4.22 -22.81 -15.88
C ALA A 26 3.89 -23.08 -14.41
N PRO A 27 3.61 -22.05 -13.59
CA PRO A 27 3.37 -22.22 -12.17
C PRO A 27 2.24 -23.22 -11.95
N LYS A 28 2.52 -24.24 -11.14
CA LYS A 28 1.57 -25.29 -10.76
C LYS A 28 0.29 -24.62 -10.26
N PRO A 29 -0.91 -24.99 -10.75
CA PRO A 29 -2.16 -24.40 -10.29
C PRO A 29 -2.23 -24.53 -8.77
N LEU A 30 -2.38 -23.40 -8.08
CA LEU A 30 -2.59 -23.40 -6.64
C LEU A 30 -3.79 -24.32 -6.35
N PRO A 31 -3.73 -25.13 -5.28
CA PRO A 31 -4.89 -25.91 -4.86
C PRO A 31 -6.11 -24.98 -4.76
N SER A 32 -7.29 -25.49 -5.11
CA SER A 32 -8.55 -24.73 -5.08
C SER A 32 -8.82 -24.25 -3.65
N LEU A 33 -8.30 -23.08 -3.29
CA LEU A 33 -8.45 -22.46 -1.99
C LEU A 33 -9.68 -21.57 -2.04
N LYS A 34 -10.56 -21.75 -1.05
CA LYS A 34 -11.72 -20.89 -0.88
C LYS A 34 -11.21 -19.52 -0.41
N PRO A 35 -11.41 -18.45 -1.21
CA PRO A 35 -11.07 -17.12 -0.77
C PRO A 35 -11.83 -16.78 0.51
N HIS A 36 -11.15 -16.12 1.45
CA HIS A 36 -11.77 -15.66 2.69
C HIS A 36 -11.15 -14.35 3.16
N ARG A 37 -11.90 -13.66 4.02
CA ARG A 37 -11.41 -12.52 4.80
C ARG A 37 -10.95 -13.00 6.17
N ALA A 38 -9.90 -12.41 6.68
CA ALA A 38 -9.49 -12.58 8.07
C ALA A 38 -10.61 -12.10 9.00
N SER A 39 -10.65 -12.60 10.24
CA SER A 39 -11.55 -12.04 11.26
C SER A 39 -11.11 -10.62 11.63
N ALA A 40 -12.01 -9.83 12.24
CA ALA A 40 -11.64 -8.52 12.76
C ALA A 40 -10.51 -8.59 13.80
N SER A 41 -10.51 -9.63 14.65
CA SER A 41 -9.46 -9.87 15.63
C SER A 41 -8.11 -10.17 14.98
N GLN A 42 -8.11 -10.95 13.89
CA GLN A 42 -6.88 -11.25 13.16
C GLN A 42 -6.33 -10.00 12.47
N ARG A 43 -7.18 -9.19 11.83
CA ARG A 43 -6.74 -7.91 11.22
C ARG A 43 -6.13 -6.97 12.27
N ALA A 44 -6.75 -6.88 13.44
CA ALA A 44 -6.22 -6.06 14.54
C ALA A 44 -4.86 -6.59 15.04
N ALA A 45 -4.71 -7.91 15.20
CA ALA A 45 -3.45 -8.52 15.59
C ALA A 45 -2.36 -8.32 14.52
N ASP A 46 -2.72 -8.45 13.24
CA ASP A 46 -1.80 -8.22 12.13
C ASP A 46 -1.30 -6.76 12.10
N LEU A 47 -2.20 -5.80 12.36
CA LEU A 47 -1.84 -4.38 12.48
C LEU A 47 -0.94 -4.13 13.70
N GLU A 48 -1.23 -4.72 14.85
CA GLU A 48 -0.38 -4.61 16.05
C GLU A 48 1.03 -5.15 15.80
N ARG A 49 1.15 -6.26 15.07
CA ARG A 49 2.47 -6.80 14.66
C ARG A 49 3.17 -5.86 13.70
N LEU A 50 2.44 -5.30 12.73
CA LEU A 50 2.97 -4.29 11.80
C LEU A 50 3.45 -3.02 12.52
N THR A 51 3.01 -2.71 13.74
CA THR A 51 3.51 -1.55 14.49
C THR A 51 4.60 -1.92 15.51
N SER A 52 4.55 -3.12 16.09
CA SER A 52 5.40 -3.52 17.22
C SER A 52 6.64 -4.35 16.86
N GLU A 53 6.60 -5.13 15.78
CA GLU A 53 7.71 -6.05 15.47
C GLU A 53 8.95 -5.33 14.97
N THR A 54 10.13 -5.69 15.48
CA THR A 54 11.41 -5.08 15.09
C THR A 54 12.02 -5.68 13.84
N ASP A 55 11.54 -6.84 13.37
CA ASP A 55 11.95 -7.51 12.13
C ASP A 55 10.69 -7.98 11.39
N LEU A 56 10.41 -7.36 10.25
CA LEU A 56 9.19 -7.62 9.48
C LEU A 56 9.32 -8.78 8.48
N ASN A 57 10.51 -9.37 8.31
CA ASN A 57 10.71 -10.42 7.31
C ASN A 57 9.94 -11.71 7.67
N GLY A 58 9.98 -12.11 8.95
CA GLY A 58 9.21 -13.27 9.44
C GLY A 58 7.70 -13.07 9.28
N PHE A 59 7.20 -11.89 9.64
CA PHE A 59 5.78 -11.56 9.45
C PHE A 59 5.36 -11.55 7.97
N ALA A 60 6.21 -11.04 7.08
CA ALA A 60 5.93 -11.09 5.64
C ALA A 60 5.84 -12.53 5.10
N ASP A 61 6.64 -13.46 5.62
CA ASP A 61 6.55 -14.88 5.26
C ASP A 61 5.25 -15.52 5.75
N GLU A 62 4.79 -15.18 6.96
CA GLU A 62 3.50 -15.62 7.48
C GLU A 62 2.32 -15.06 6.67
N LEU A 63 2.34 -13.76 6.34
CA LEU A 63 1.33 -13.13 5.50
C LEU A 63 1.29 -13.79 4.11
N ARG A 64 2.46 -14.11 3.55
CA ARG A 64 2.55 -14.83 2.27
C ARG A 64 1.93 -16.20 2.36
N ALA A 65 2.24 -16.99 3.40
CA ALA A 65 1.65 -18.31 3.59
C ALA A 65 0.12 -18.26 3.73
N ARG A 66 -0.42 -17.26 4.44
CA ARG A 66 -1.87 -17.04 4.57
C ARG A 66 -2.51 -16.58 3.27
N ALA A 67 -1.88 -15.68 2.53
CA ALA A 67 -2.31 -15.27 1.20
C ALA A 67 -2.28 -16.44 0.21
N ASP A 68 -1.29 -17.33 0.32
CA ASP A 68 -1.19 -18.60 -0.38
C ASP A 68 -2.23 -19.62 0.08
N ALA A 69 -2.87 -19.43 1.24
CA ALA A 69 -4.01 -20.21 1.72
C ALA A 69 -5.38 -19.53 1.43
N GLY A 70 -5.40 -18.42 0.70
CA GLY A 70 -6.62 -17.73 0.27
C GLY A 70 -7.11 -16.61 1.20
N ASP A 71 -6.29 -16.16 2.15
CA ASP A 71 -6.59 -14.99 2.99
C ASP A 71 -6.37 -13.68 2.21
N ALA A 72 -7.46 -12.97 1.90
CA ALA A 72 -7.42 -11.74 1.13
C ALA A 72 -6.78 -10.56 1.90
N ASP A 73 -6.98 -10.51 3.23
CA ASP A 73 -6.42 -9.46 4.08
C ASP A 73 -4.92 -9.65 4.25
N ALA A 74 -4.45 -10.90 4.36
CA ALA A 74 -3.03 -11.19 4.39
C ALA A 74 -2.32 -10.82 3.08
N ALA A 75 -2.95 -11.09 1.94
CA ALA A 75 -2.43 -10.69 0.63
C ALA A 75 -2.34 -9.17 0.49
N TRP A 76 -3.34 -8.45 1.03
CA TRP A 76 -3.36 -7.00 1.03
C TRP A 76 -2.27 -6.41 1.93
N MET A 77 -2.21 -6.85 3.20
CA MET A 77 -1.22 -6.36 4.15
C MET A 77 0.21 -6.70 3.70
N LEU A 78 0.42 -7.84 3.05
CA LEU A 78 1.72 -8.15 2.45
C LEU A 78 2.10 -7.11 1.39
N ALA A 79 1.16 -6.66 0.55
CA ALA A 79 1.46 -5.64 -0.44
C ALA A 79 1.89 -4.32 0.21
N ASP A 80 1.19 -3.89 1.25
CA ASP A 80 1.47 -2.64 1.96
C ASP A 80 2.80 -2.73 2.71
N LEU A 81 3.08 -3.85 3.38
CA LEU A 81 4.37 -4.10 4.02
C LEU A 81 5.52 -4.08 3.01
N LEU A 82 5.36 -4.73 1.86
CA LEU A 82 6.39 -4.76 0.82
C LEU A 82 6.62 -3.37 0.20
N GLU A 83 5.57 -2.57 0.01
CA GLU A 83 5.70 -1.17 -0.42
C GLU A 83 6.44 -0.34 0.63
N GLY A 84 6.05 -0.52 1.90
CA GLY A 84 6.84 -0.29 3.11
C GLY A 84 8.34 -0.34 2.94
N CYS A 85 8.81 -1.58 2.88
CA CYS A 85 10.22 -1.88 2.83
C CYS A 85 10.88 -1.47 1.51
N ALA A 86 10.17 -1.50 0.39
CA ALA A 86 10.70 -1.02 -0.89
C ALA A 86 11.05 0.47 -0.83
N THR A 87 10.16 1.30 -0.28
CA THR A 87 10.44 2.73 -0.14
C THR A 87 11.57 2.99 0.84
N MET A 88 11.70 2.22 1.93
CA MET A 88 12.86 2.35 2.83
C MET A 88 14.17 1.95 2.18
N ALA A 89 14.18 0.88 1.39
CA ALA A 89 15.36 0.50 0.63
C ALA A 89 15.79 1.62 -0.33
N GLU A 90 14.84 2.31 -0.96
CA GLU A 90 15.12 3.48 -1.80
C GLU A 90 15.67 4.67 -0.99
N ILE A 91 15.02 5.03 0.13
CA ILE A 91 15.46 6.14 0.99
C ILE A 91 16.85 5.88 1.57
N ALA A 92 17.17 4.64 1.94
CA ALA A 92 18.50 4.27 2.43
C ALA A 92 19.62 4.56 1.40
N THR A 93 19.30 4.57 0.11
CA THR A 93 20.27 4.94 -0.95
C THR A 93 20.42 6.44 -1.16
N MET A 94 19.54 7.28 -0.60
CA MET A 94 19.54 8.72 -0.86
C MET A 94 20.70 9.45 -0.15
N GLY A 95 21.23 8.92 0.94
CA GLY A 95 22.41 9.49 1.64
C GLY A 95 22.28 11.01 1.87
N ALA A 96 23.20 11.80 1.31
CA ALA A 96 23.19 13.26 1.42
C ALA A 96 21.94 13.94 0.84
N ALA A 97 21.28 13.33 -0.15
CA ALA A 97 20.04 13.86 -0.71
C ALA A 97 18.88 13.83 0.31
N LEU A 98 18.90 12.90 1.28
CA LEU A 98 17.91 12.85 2.34
C LEU A 98 18.06 14.04 3.30
N THR A 99 19.29 14.45 3.62
CA THR A 99 19.54 15.66 4.42
C THR A 99 19.02 16.90 3.70
N GLN A 100 19.31 17.04 2.40
CA GLN A 100 18.81 18.15 1.59
C GLN A 100 17.28 18.15 1.52
N GLN A 101 16.64 16.98 1.49
CA GLN A 101 15.19 16.86 1.54
C GLN A 101 14.63 17.44 2.85
N PHE A 102 15.23 17.12 4.01
CA PHE A 102 14.80 17.70 5.28
C PHE A 102 15.02 19.20 5.37
N ASP A 103 16.11 19.72 4.81
CA ASP A 103 16.32 21.18 4.72
C ASP A 103 15.25 21.85 3.84
N SER A 104 14.87 21.21 2.73
CA SER A 104 13.77 21.68 1.88
C SER A 104 12.44 21.67 2.62
N MET A 105 12.19 20.66 3.45
CA MET A 105 11.00 20.61 4.30
C MET A 105 10.97 21.74 5.34
N ARG A 106 12.11 22.11 5.94
CA ARG A 106 12.18 23.30 6.82
C ARG A 106 11.78 24.58 6.09
N VAL A 107 12.23 24.75 4.84
CA VAL A 107 11.83 25.89 4.00
C VAL A 107 10.33 25.88 3.72
N MET A 108 9.71 24.70 3.60
CA MET A 108 8.25 24.53 3.48
C MET A 108 7.51 24.61 4.83
N GLY A 109 8.17 25.07 5.91
CA GLY A 109 7.55 25.30 7.20
C GLY A 109 7.39 24.06 8.08
N TYR A 110 8.14 22.99 7.83
CA TYR A 110 8.28 21.91 8.81
C TYR A 110 9.14 22.37 9.99
N SER A 111 8.62 22.22 11.20
CA SER A 111 9.35 22.46 12.44
C SER A 111 10.41 21.38 12.66
N ASP A 112 11.45 21.70 13.44
CA ASP A 112 12.49 20.72 13.78
C ASP A 112 11.92 19.50 14.54
N GLN A 113 10.84 19.68 15.30
CA GLN A 113 10.16 18.57 15.96
C GLN A 113 9.52 17.61 14.94
N GLU A 114 8.84 18.13 13.93
CA GLU A 114 8.24 17.32 12.85
C GLU A 114 9.33 16.60 12.03
N ILE A 115 10.44 17.28 11.73
CA ILE A 115 11.60 16.66 11.07
C ILE A 115 12.19 15.53 11.93
N ALA A 116 12.33 15.74 13.25
CA ALA A 116 12.83 14.71 14.15
C ALA A 116 11.89 13.48 14.22
N LEU A 117 10.58 13.69 14.17
CA LEU A 117 9.58 12.60 14.11
C LEU A 117 9.72 11.80 12.81
N LEU A 118 9.90 12.46 11.67
CA LEU A 118 10.14 11.81 10.38
C LEU A 118 11.45 11.02 10.38
N GLN A 119 12.53 11.62 10.88
CA GLN A 119 13.83 10.95 10.99
C GLN A 119 13.76 9.70 11.87
N THR A 120 13.03 9.78 12.98
CA THR A 120 12.81 8.65 13.89
C THR A 120 12.00 7.54 13.19
N SER A 121 10.94 7.91 12.47
CA SER A 121 10.14 6.96 11.69
C SER A 121 10.99 6.25 10.64
N LEU A 122 11.77 7.00 9.85
CA LEU A 122 12.66 6.45 8.82
C LEU A 122 13.69 5.48 9.40
N HIS A 123 14.34 5.84 10.53
CA HIS A 123 15.30 4.95 11.18
C HIS A 123 14.64 3.66 11.67
N ARG A 124 13.45 3.78 12.30
CA ARG A 124 12.68 2.63 12.77
C ARG A 124 12.35 1.71 11.59
N TRP A 125 11.74 2.22 10.54
CA TRP A 125 11.35 1.44 9.36
C TRP A 125 12.54 0.84 8.61
N THR A 126 13.64 1.58 8.47
CA THR A 126 14.88 1.05 7.88
C THR A 126 15.41 -0.15 8.67
N GLY A 127 15.43 -0.07 10.00
CA GLY A 127 15.83 -1.20 10.85
C GLY A 127 14.93 -2.42 10.67
N ARG A 128 13.61 -2.21 10.65
CA ARG A 128 12.59 -3.26 10.53
C ARG A 128 12.59 -3.98 9.19
N CYS A 129 13.00 -3.30 8.14
CA CYS A 129 13.10 -3.84 6.78
C CYS A 129 14.51 -4.32 6.40
N SER A 130 15.49 -4.19 7.30
CA SER A 130 16.91 -4.44 6.99
C SER A 130 17.24 -5.90 6.65
N THR A 131 16.41 -6.83 7.13
CA THR A 131 16.53 -8.28 6.92
C THR A 131 15.91 -8.75 5.61
N PHE A 132 15.16 -7.89 4.90
CA PHE A 132 14.62 -8.25 3.61
C PHE A 132 15.76 -8.48 2.62
N PRO A 133 15.69 -9.55 1.80
CA PRO A 133 16.72 -9.80 0.80
C PRO A 133 16.82 -8.61 -0.14
N ALA A 134 18.07 -8.18 -0.40
CA ALA A 134 18.34 -7.12 -1.36
C ALA A 134 17.69 -7.48 -2.71
N ARG A 135 16.84 -6.58 -3.20
CA ARG A 135 16.02 -6.77 -4.39
C ARG A 135 16.11 -5.54 -5.27
N SER A 136 16.06 -5.76 -6.59
CA SER A 136 15.92 -4.64 -7.51
C SER A 136 14.55 -3.97 -7.32
N ARG A 137 14.45 -2.72 -7.78
CA ARG A 137 13.21 -1.95 -7.77
C ARG A 137 12.09 -2.67 -8.53
N GLU A 138 12.44 -3.32 -9.65
CA GLU A 138 11.52 -4.11 -10.46
C GLU A 138 11.01 -5.33 -9.69
N ALA A 139 11.89 -6.03 -8.96
CA ALA A 139 11.50 -7.18 -8.15
C ALA A 139 10.53 -6.79 -7.02
N TRP A 140 10.76 -5.66 -6.35
CA TRP A 140 9.81 -5.10 -5.37
C TRP A 140 8.45 -4.78 -6.02
N ARG A 141 8.45 -4.02 -7.12
CA ARG A 141 7.22 -3.67 -7.85
C ARG A 141 6.43 -4.90 -8.29
N ALA A 142 7.11 -5.92 -8.81
CA ALA A 142 6.47 -7.15 -9.24
C ALA A 142 5.76 -7.87 -8.08
N GLN A 143 6.40 -7.94 -6.90
CA GLN A 143 5.80 -8.59 -5.74
C GLN A 143 4.66 -7.79 -5.11
N ILE A 144 4.80 -6.46 -5.02
CA ILE A 144 3.73 -5.57 -4.56
C ILE A 144 2.53 -5.71 -5.49
N SER A 145 2.74 -5.62 -6.81
CA SER A 145 1.68 -5.79 -7.80
C SER A 145 1.02 -7.17 -7.71
N SER A 146 1.81 -8.24 -7.60
CA SER A 146 1.28 -9.60 -7.47
C SER A 146 0.43 -9.77 -6.20
N SER A 147 0.86 -9.18 -5.08
CA SER A 147 0.14 -9.26 -3.81
C SER A 147 -1.17 -8.48 -3.86
N ARG A 148 -1.18 -7.27 -4.45
CA ARG A 148 -2.41 -6.48 -4.68
C ARG A 148 -3.39 -7.18 -5.60
N THR A 149 -2.92 -7.72 -6.72
CA THR A 149 -3.78 -8.48 -7.65
C THR A 149 -4.37 -9.70 -6.96
N ARG A 150 -3.57 -10.43 -6.17
CA ARG A 150 -4.06 -11.57 -5.39
C ARG A 150 -5.12 -11.15 -4.39
N ALA A 151 -4.89 -10.09 -3.61
CA ALA A 151 -5.87 -9.56 -2.67
C ALA A 151 -7.21 -9.24 -3.35
N ALA A 152 -7.17 -8.61 -4.53
CA ALA A 152 -8.37 -8.31 -5.31
C ALA A 152 -9.09 -9.58 -5.81
N VAL A 153 -8.35 -10.57 -6.31
CA VAL A 153 -8.90 -11.87 -6.73
C VAL A 153 -9.53 -12.61 -5.55
N LEU A 154 -8.95 -12.48 -4.35
CA LEU A 154 -9.48 -13.08 -3.12
C LEU A 154 -10.64 -12.28 -2.49
N GLY A 155 -11.02 -11.14 -3.07
CA GLY A 155 -12.17 -10.35 -2.63
C GLY A 155 -11.87 -9.33 -1.53
N HIS A 156 -10.61 -8.86 -1.39
CA HIS A 156 -10.31 -7.73 -0.51
C HIS A 156 -10.91 -6.44 -1.09
N PRO A 157 -11.82 -5.74 -0.38
CA PRO A 157 -12.58 -4.62 -0.94
C PRO A 157 -11.68 -3.43 -1.28
N GLY A 158 -10.68 -3.13 -0.46
CA GLY A 158 -9.70 -2.09 -0.77
C GLY A 158 -8.87 -2.40 -2.02
N ALA A 159 -8.52 -3.67 -2.23
CA ALA A 159 -7.75 -4.11 -3.39
C ALA A 159 -8.58 -4.07 -4.68
N MET A 160 -9.87 -4.43 -4.58
CA MET A 160 -10.83 -4.30 -5.67
C MET A 160 -11.07 -2.84 -6.04
N LEU A 161 -11.20 -1.97 -5.03
CA LEU A 161 -11.39 -0.52 -5.19
C LEU A 161 -10.18 0.17 -5.86
N MET A 162 -8.97 -0.36 -5.61
CA MET A 162 -7.72 0.11 -6.23
C MET A 162 -7.47 -0.42 -7.65
N GLN A 163 -8.28 -1.35 -8.16
CA GLN A 163 -8.07 -1.86 -9.53
C GLN A 163 -8.21 -0.72 -10.55
N PRO A 164 -7.32 -0.65 -11.56
CA PRO A 164 -7.45 0.33 -12.62
C PRO A 164 -8.73 0.06 -13.41
N LEU A 165 -9.48 1.12 -13.73
CA LEU A 165 -10.60 1.02 -14.65
C LEU A 165 -10.09 0.67 -16.06
N PRO A 166 -10.83 -0.15 -16.83
CA PRO A 166 -10.52 -0.38 -18.23
C PRO A 166 -10.42 0.94 -19.01
N ARG A 167 -9.49 1.00 -19.96
CA ARG A 167 -9.44 2.13 -20.90
C ARG A 167 -10.60 2.01 -21.88
N GLY A 168 -11.37 3.08 -22.07
CA GLY A 168 -12.46 3.13 -23.04
C GLY A 168 -13.48 4.23 -22.74
N PRO A 169 -14.51 4.38 -23.58
CA PRO A 169 -15.65 5.24 -23.31
C PRO A 169 -16.31 4.89 -21.97
N ALA A 170 -16.78 5.92 -21.25
CA ALA A 170 -17.38 5.76 -19.92
C ALA A 170 -18.64 4.87 -19.92
N ASP A 171 -19.37 4.87 -21.03
CA ASP A 171 -20.57 4.09 -21.29
C ASP A 171 -20.29 2.67 -21.82
N SER A 172 -19.03 2.32 -22.06
CA SER A 172 -18.69 0.97 -22.52
C SER A 172 -19.05 -0.08 -21.46
N PRO A 173 -19.56 -1.28 -21.86
CA PRO A 173 -19.95 -2.31 -20.90
C PRO A 173 -18.83 -2.71 -19.92
N ALA A 174 -17.58 -2.71 -20.39
CA ALA A 174 -16.42 -3.03 -19.56
C ALA A 174 -16.17 -1.98 -18.47
N VAL A 175 -16.26 -0.69 -18.81
CA VAL A 175 -16.08 0.40 -17.83
C VAL A 175 -17.25 0.42 -16.84
N VAL A 176 -18.50 0.28 -17.31
CA VAL A 176 -19.69 0.23 -16.44
C VAL A 176 -19.58 -0.92 -15.43
N GLN A 177 -19.22 -2.12 -15.88
CA GLN A 177 -19.05 -3.27 -14.98
C GLN A 177 -17.87 -3.10 -14.00
N ALA A 178 -16.77 -2.49 -14.43
CA ALA A 178 -15.64 -2.22 -13.54
C ALA A 178 -16.01 -1.17 -12.48
N THR A 179 -16.70 -0.10 -12.86
CA THR A 179 -17.20 0.93 -11.95
C THR A 179 -18.20 0.34 -10.96
N GLN A 180 -19.13 -0.51 -11.40
CA GLN A 180 -20.08 -1.16 -10.50
C GLN A 180 -19.35 -2.05 -9.48
N ARG A 181 -18.40 -2.89 -9.91
CA ARG A 181 -17.58 -3.70 -8.99
C ARG A 181 -16.80 -2.85 -7.99
N ALA A 182 -16.27 -1.71 -8.43
CA ALA A 182 -15.57 -0.77 -7.55
C ALA A 182 -16.53 -0.12 -6.54
N ARG A 183 -17.77 0.20 -6.93
CA ARG A 183 -18.82 0.68 -6.03
C ARG A 183 -19.22 -0.37 -5.00
N ASP A 184 -19.49 -1.60 -5.42
CA ASP A 184 -19.83 -2.72 -4.52
C ASP A 184 -18.69 -2.96 -3.50
N ALA A 185 -17.43 -2.89 -3.96
CA ALA A 185 -16.26 -2.98 -3.10
C ALA A 185 -16.17 -1.80 -2.13
N GLY A 186 -16.43 -0.57 -2.59
CA GLY A 186 -16.48 0.62 -1.75
C GLY A 186 -17.57 0.54 -0.68
N VAL A 187 -18.76 0.04 -1.01
CA VAL A 187 -19.84 -0.20 -0.03
C VAL A 187 -19.39 -1.22 1.02
N THR A 188 -18.81 -2.34 0.57
CA THR A 188 -18.29 -3.39 1.46
C THR A 188 -17.18 -2.85 2.38
N LEU A 189 -16.32 -1.97 1.88
CA LEU A 189 -15.29 -1.29 2.66
C LEU A 189 -15.94 -0.41 3.74
N LEU A 190 -16.83 0.50 3.35
CA LEU A 190 -17.46 1.47 4.26
C LEU A 190 -18.32 0.82 5.36
N GLN A 191 -18.92 -0.34 5.06
CA GLN A 191 -19.66 -1.15 6.02
C GLN A 191 -18.82 -1.66 7.20
N GLN A 192 -17.48 -1.71 7.05
CA GLN A 192 -16.58 -2.11 8.12
C GLN A 192 -16.55 -1.06 9.25
N GLY A 193 -16.92 0.19 8.94
CA GLY A 193 -17.05 1.24 9.94
C GLY A 193 -15.72 1.81 10.44
N ASP A 194 -14.62 1.54 9.75
CA ASP A 194 -13.31 2.09 10.11
C ASP A 194 -13.12 3.49 9.49
N ALA A 195 -12.74 4.47 10.32
CA ALA A 195 -12.41 5.82 9.86
C ALA A 195 -11.11 5.84 9.04
N LEU A 196 -10.19 4.89 9.28
CA LEU A 196 -8.96 4.75 8.50
C LEU A 196 -9.24 4.29 7.06
N ASP A 197 -10.33 3.56 6.82
CA ASP A 197 -10.75 3.22 5.46
C ASP A 197 -11.23 4.45 4.69
N LEU A 198 -11.96 5.36 5.33
CA LEU A 198 -12.34 6.64 4.72
C LEU A 198 -11.11 7.47 4.34
N LEU A 199 -10.08 7.43 5.19
CA LEU A 199 -8.83 8.13 4.98
C LEU A 199 -7.98 7.50 3.85
N GLY A 200 -7.66 6.21 3.98
CA GLY A 200 -6.76 5.49 3.08
C GLY A 200 -7.28 5.33 1.67
N TYR A 201 -8.61 5.35 1.49
CA TYR A 201 -9.25 5.21 0.17
C TYR A 201 -9.96 6.48 -0.30
N ALA A 202 -9.70 7.64 0.31
CA ALA A 202 -10.34 8.91 -0.04
C ALA A 202 -10.30 9.21 -1.56
N PRO A 203 -9.16 9.09 -2.28
CA PRO A 203 -9.13 9.32 -3.73
C PRO A 203 -10.03 8.36 -4.52
N GLN A 204 -10.07 7.09 -4.14
CA GLN A 204 -10.85 6.07 -4.83
C GLN A 204 -12.36 6.27 -4.58
N LEU A 205 -12.75 6.58 -3.34
CA LEU A 205 -14.13 6.87 -2.97
C LEU A 205 -14.63 8.16 -3.64
N ALA A 206 -13.78 9.19 -3.73
CA ALA A 206 -14.07 10.43 -4.46
C ALA A 206 -14.35 10.17 -5.95
N ARG A 207 -13.57 9.31 -6.61
CA ARG A 207 -13.80 8.94 -8.03
C ARG A 207 -15.14 8.23 -8.27
N LEU A 208 -15.67 7.53 -7.27
CA LEU A 208 -16.91 6.78 -7.42
C LEU A 208 -18.15 7.60 -7.07
N SER A 209 -17.98 8.64 -6.24
CA SER A 209 -19.04 9.48 -5.69
C SER A 209 -19.11 10.87 -6.34
N GLY A 210 -19.98 11.73 -5.82
CA GLY A 210 -20.05 13.15 -6.16
C GLY A 210 -19.22 14.07 -5.25
N TYR A 211 -18.41 13.53 -4.34
CA TYR A 211 -17.64 14.31 -3.35
C TYR A 211 -16.15 14.37 -3.71
N GLY A 212 -15.49 15.46 -3.31
CA GLY A 212 -14.04 15.61 -3.51
C GLY A 212 -13.20 14.78 -2.54
N THR A 213 -11.94 14.50 -2.91
CA THR A 213 -10.96 13.83 -2.04
C THR A 213 -10.81 14.55 -0.70
N ASP A 214 -10.64 15.88 -0.71
CA ASP A 214 -10.53 16.72 0.49
C ASP A 214 -11.70 16.51 1.47
N SER A 215 -12.90 16.27 0.94
CA SER A 215 -14.10 16.05 1.76
C SER A 215 -14.09 14.70 2.45
N TYR A 216 -13.59 13.65 1.80
CA TYR A 216 -13.36 12.36 2.44
C TYR A 216 -12.26 12.43 3.51
N LEU A 217 -11.16 13.12 3.22
CA LEU A 217 -10.08 13.34 4.19
C LEU A 217 -10.57 14.11 5.42
N MET A 218 -11.33 15.19 5.22
CA MET A 218 -11.95 15.97 6.29
C MET A 218 -12.96 15.14 7.10
N ALA A 219 -13.77 14.32 6.42
CA ALA A 219 -14.73 13.43 7.08
C ALA A 219 -14.02 12.40 7.96
N ALA A 220 -12.98 11.74 7.43
CA ALA A 220 -12.17 10.80 8.18
C ALA A 220 -11.54 11.46 9.42
N CYS A 221 -10.94 12.64 9.26
CA CYS A 221 -10.35 13.37 10.39
C CYS A 221 -11.33 13.85 11.44
N SER A 222 -12.60 14.03 11.09
CA SER A 222 -13.65 14.33 12.06
C SER A 222 -14.03 13.12 12.94
N LEU A 223 -13.58 11.92 12.56
CA LEU A 223 -13.79 10.67 13.30
C LEU A 223 -12.54 10.24 14.08
N LEU A 224 -11.38 10.77 13.72
CA LEU A 224 -10.08 10.42 14.30
C LEU A 224 -9.68 11.46 15.34
N ASP A 225 -9.46 11.01 16.58
CA ASP A 225 -9.11 11.91 17.68
C ASP A 225 -7.79 12.65 17.39
N GLY A 226 -7.78 13.94 17.70
CA GLY A 226 -6.64 14.82 17.42
C GLY A 226 -6.47 15.26 15.96
N CYS A 227 -7.05 14.59 14.96
CA CYS A 227 -6.77 14.93 13.56
C CYS A 227 -7.23 16.35 13.20
N LEU A 228 -8.48 16.75 13.48
CA LEU A 228 -8.94 18.10 13.14
C LEU A 228 -8.17 19.23 13.84
N ARG A 229 -7.56 18.95 15.00
CA ARG A 229 -6.81 19.96 15.76
C ARG A 229 -5.49 20.26 15.06
N ASP A 230 -4.81 19.23 14.58
CA ASP A 230 -3.55 19.35 13.87
C ASP A 230 -3.42 18.19 12.86
N PRO A 231 -4.00 18.34 11.64
CA PRO A 231 -4.02 17.27 10.64
C PRO A 231 -2.61 16.87 10.20
N ARG A 232 -1.66 17.81 10.24
CA ARG A 232 -0.27 17.57 9.87
C ARG A 232 0.44 16.76 10.95
N ALA A 233 0.37 17.15 12.22
CA ALA A 233 0.96 16.37 13.30
C ALA A 233 0.31 14.98 13.41
N TYR A 234 -1.01 14.89 13.19
CA TYR A 234 -1.72 13.62 13.11
C TYR A 234 -1.16 12.73 12.00
N ALA A 235 -1.03 13.25 10.78
CA ALA A 235 -0.45 12.54 9.64
C ALA A 235 0.98 12.04 9.93
N LEU A 236 1.81 12.89 10.52
CA LEU A 236 3.19 12.56 10.86
C LEU A 236 3.27 11.46 11.91
N THR A 237 2.34 11.43 12.86
CA THR A 237 2.25 10.39 13.88
C THR A 237 1.76 9.07 13.27
N MET A 238 0.74 9.13 12.41
CA MET A 238 0.23 7.97 11.66
C MET A 238 1.31 7.37 10.74
N ASP A 239 2.12 8.20 10.09
CA ASP A 239 3.26 7.75 9.27
C ASP A 239 4.31 7.00 10.10
N GLN A 240 4.40 7.23 11.42
CA GLN A 240 5.31 6.46 12.28
C GLN A 240 4.86 5.01 12.45
N ASP A 241 3.55 4.80 12.53
CA ASP A 241 2.98 3.53 12.97
C ASP A 241 2.50 2.66 11.80
N GLN A 242 1.91 3.26 10.77
CA GLN A 242 1.21 2.52 9.70
C GLN A 242 1.81 2.70 8.31
N PHE A 243 2.86 3.51 8.17
CA PHE A 243 3.54 3.75 6.89
C PHE A 243 2.58 4.05 5.74
N LEU A 244 1.63 4.94 5.98
CA LEU A 244 0.68 5.38 4.96
C LEU A 244 1.33 6.46 4.08
N ILE A 245 2.42 6.08 3.39
CA ILE A 245 3.15 6.98 2.51
C ILE A 245 2.18 7.66 1.53
N GLY A 246 2.18 8.98 1.58
CA GLY A 246 1.37 9.83 0.72
C GLY A 246 0.19 10.50 1.43
N LEU A 247 -0.23 10.05 2.61
CA LEU A 247 -1.27 10.74 3.37
C LEU A 247 -0.82 12.10 3.89
N SER A 248 0.45 12.24 4.26
CA SER A 248 1.02 13.51 4.73
C SER A 248 0.85 14.64 3.71
N ASN A 249 0.99 14.36 2.40
CA ASN A 249 0.72 15.35 1.35
C ASN A 249 -0.77 15.72 1.28
N SER A 250 -1.65 14.72 1.37
CA SER A 250 -3.11 14.93 1.39
C SER A 250 -3.57 15.77 2.59
N PHE A 251 -2.87 15.69 3.73
CA PHE A 251 -3.18 16.50 4.92
C PHE A 251 -2.64 17.93 4.85
N LEU A 252 -1.50 18.14 4.21
CA LEU A 252 -1.01 19.50 3.92
C LEU A 252 -2.05 20.27 3.10
N GLU A 253 -2.63 19.65 2.07
CA GLU A 253 -3.64 20.28 1.22
C GLU A 253 -4.87 20.75 2.01
N LEU A 254 -5.31 20.00 3.03
CA LEU A 254 -6.42 20.42 3.90
C LEU A 254 -6.12 21.70 4.68
N SER A 255 -4.87 21.86 5.14
CA SER A 255 -4.45 23.04 5.89
C SER A 255 -4.37 24.30 5.00
N GLU A 256 -4.08 24.11 3.70
CA GLU A 256 -3.89 25.17 2.72
C GLU A 256 -5.17 25.56 1.96
N LEU A 257 -6.32 24.95 2.28
CA LEU A 257 -7.59 25.29 1.64
C LEU A 257 -7.94 26.78 1.81
N SER A 258 -8.24 27.44 0.68
CA SER A 258 -8.78 28.80 0.71
C SER A 258 -10.12 28.85 1.48
N PRO A 259 -10.51 30.00 2.07
CA PRO A 259 -11.73 30.09 2.86
C PRO A 259 -12.98 29.60 2.13
N ARG A 260 -13.10 29.91 0.84
CA ARG A 260 -14.24 29.44 0.01
C ARG A 260 -14.22 27.92 -0.19
N ARG A 261 -13.05 27.34 -0.49
CA ARG A 261 -12.93 25.89 -0.72
C ARG A 261 -13.17 25.13 0.60
N ARG A 262 -12.70 25.67 1.73
CA ARG A 262 -12.94 25.11 3.05
C ARG A 262 -14.44 24.97 3.37
N LEU A 263 -15.25 25.99 3.11
CA LEU A 263 -16.71 25.91 3.30
C LEU A 263 -17.37 24.79 2.47
N ILE A 264 -16.91 24.59 1.23
CA ILE A 264 -17.41 23.50 0.36
C ILE A 264 -17.00 22.14 0.95
N VAL A 265 -15.73 22.00 1.33
CA VAL A 265 -15.17 20.76 1.89
C VAL A 265 -15.87 20.39 3.20
N GLU A 266 -16.11 21.35 4.09
CA GLU A 266 -16.83 21.17 5.35
C GLU A 266 -18.29 20.72 5.12
N ALA A 267 -19.01 21.37 4.20
CA ALA A 267 -20.38 21.00 3.86
C ALA A 267 -20.47 19.59 3.27
N GLN A 268 -19.57 19.24 2.35
CA GLN A 268 -19.49 17.90 1.75
C GLN A 268 -19.09 16.85 2.79
N SER A 269 -18.11 17.14 3.65
CA SER A 269 -17.70 16.27 4.77
C SER A 269 -18.86 15.98 5.72
N ALA A 270 -19.64 17.00 6.10
CA ALA A 270 -20.80 16.83 6.96
C ALA A 270 -21.85 15.88 6.33
N GLU A 271 -22.09 16.00 5.02
CA GLU A 271 -22.99 15.10 4.29
C GLU A 271 -22.44 13.68 4.18
N ILE A 272 -21.14 13.52 3.90
CA ILE A 272 -20.45 12.21 3.91
C ILE A 272 -20.67 11.52 5.26
N LEU A 273 -20.42 12.23 6.36
CA LEU A 273 -20.59 11.71 7.72
C LEU A 273 -22.05 11.40 8.03
N ARG A 274 -22.99 12.22 7.56
CA ARG A 274 -24.44 11.96 7.71
C ARG A 274 -24.82 10.64 7.04
N LEU A 275 -24.46 10.46 5.77
CA LEU A 275 -24.75 9.25 4.99
C LEU A 275 -24.05 8.01 5.59
N TRP A 276 -22.78 8.15 5.98
CA TRP A 276 -22.00 7.06 6.57
C TRP A 276 -22.57 6.58 7.90
N ARG A 277 -22.92 7.51 8.81
CA ARG A 277 -23.57 7.18 10.10
C ARG A 277 -24.96 6.58 9.91
N ALA A 278 -25.69 7.03 8.90
CA ALA A 278 -26.99 6.48 8.52
C ALA A 278 -26.88 5.14 7.76
N ARG A 279 -25.67 4.64 7.51
CA ARG A 279 -25.38 3.43 6.72
C ARG A 279 -25.94 3.48 5.29
N GLN A 280 -26.05 4.68 4.73
CA GLN A 280 -26.52 4.95 3.36
C GLN A 280 -25.37 4.92 2.35
N TYR A 281 -24.58 3.84 2.35
CA TYR A 281 -23.32 3.76 1.57
C TYR A 281 -23.55 3.78 0.04
N GLU A 282 -24.64 3.17 -0.43
CA GLU A 282 -25.03 3.23 -1.85
C GLU A 282 -25.31 4.66 -2.30
N GLN A 283 -25.96 5.47 -1.45
CA GLN A 283 -26.21 6.88 -1.75
C GLN A 283 -24.90 7.69 -1.71
N LEU A 284 -24.02 7.37 -0.76
CA LEU A 284 -22.69 7.99 -0.65
C LEU A 284 -21.87 7.78 -1.93
N LEU A 285 -21.87 6.57 -2.50
CA LEU A 285 -21.09 6.22 -3.69
C LEU A 285 -21.87 6.34 -5.01
N GLY A 286 -23.19 6.47 -4.98
CA GLY A 286 -24.00 6.67 -6.18
C GLY A 286 -23.88 8.08 -6.74
N GLY A 287 -23.56 9.04 -5.88
CA GLY A 287 -23.77 10.45 -6.12
C GLY A 287 -25.26 10.78 -6.07
N SER A 288 -25.62 11.95 -5.54
CA SER A 288 -26.95 12.50 -5.76
C SER A 288 -27.08 12.74 -7.26
N GLY A 289 -27.84 11.90 -7.97
CA GLY A 289 -28.24 12.19 -9.35
C GLY A 289 -28.99 13.52 -9.35
N GLY A 290 -28.26 14.59 -9.63
CA GLY A 290 -28.76 15.94 -9.83
C GLY A 290 -28.69 16.30 -11.30
#